data_AF-A0A2J7ZA46-F1
#
_entry.id   AF-A0A2J7ZA46-F1
#
_cell.length_a   1.000
_cell.length_b   1.000
_cell.length_c   1.000
_cell.angle_alpha   90.00
_cell.angle_beta   90.00
_cell.angle_gamma   90.00
#
_symmetry.space_group_name_H-M   'P 1'
#
loop_
_entity.id
_entity.type
_entity.pdbx_description
1 polymer ?
#
loop_
_entity_poly.entity_id
_entity_poly.type
_entity_poly.pdbx_seq_one_letter_code
_entity_poly.pdbx_strand_id
1 'polypeptide(L)'
;MPDTIATLGRRLAKLERRVTTLERARRAPYPEWRDLPLTGDTTIADEEQPPQFRANLWDTTEFCGRIGLTGDRATDEQLVALLPEGYWPEAPRTVDVASDATRRALQLDVDPKGLVRLRVQGGGSVRASWISLDSASFRTDRDDT
;
A
#
# COMPACT_ATOMS: atom_id res chain seq x y z
N MET A 1 39.27 -24.92 -9.64
CA MET A 1 38.59 -24.50 -8.40
C MET A 1 38.28 -23.02 -8.51
N PRO A 2 37.03 -22.56 -8.32
CA PRO A 2 36.76 -21.13 -8.23
C PRO A 2 37.46 -20.56 -7.00
N ASP A 3 38.09 -19.40 -7.18
CA ASP A 3 38.84 -18.73 -6.12
C ASP A 3 37.88 -18.19 -5.05
N THR A 4 37.81 -18.90 -3.93
CA THR A 4 36.92 -18.60 -2.80
C THR A 4 37.14 -17.19 -2.26
N ILE A 5 38.38 -16.71 -2.28
CA ILE A 5 38.74 -15.37 -1.79
C ILE A 5 38.16 -14.29 -2.71
N ALA A 6 38.30 -14.45 -4.03
CA ALA A 6 37.73 -13.53 -5.01
C ALA A 6 36.19 -13.48 -4.93
N THR A 7 35.55 -14.62 -4.63
CA THR A 7 34.10 -14.70 -4.47
C THR A 7 33.62 -14.01 -3.19
N LEU A 8 34.35 -14.17 -2.08
CA LEU A 8 34.07 -13.44 -0.84
C LEU A 8 34.27 -11.93 -1.00
N GLY A 9 35.34 -11.51 -1.68
CA GLY A 9 35.60 -10.09 -1.97
C GLY A 9 34.45 -9.43 -2.76
N ARG A 10 33.92 -10.12 -3.78
CA ARG A 10 32.75 -9.62 -4.54
C ARG A 10 31.49 -9.51 -3.69
N ARG A 11 31.25 -10.45 -2.77
CA ARG A 11 30.08 -10.43 -1.88
C ARG A 11 30.18 -9.29 -0.85
N LEU A 12 31.36 -9.07 -0.27
CA LEU A 12 31.62 -7.95 0.64
C LEU A 12 31.40 -6.60 -0.05
N ALA A 13 31.95 -6.41 -1.25
CA ALA A 13 31.72 -5.18 -2.01
C ALA A 13 30.25 -4.94 -2.36
N LYS A 14 29.48 -6.01 -2.66
CA LYS A 14 28.02 -5.90 -2.88
C LYS A 14 27.31 -5.47 -1.59
N LEU A 15 27.71 -6.01 -0.43
CA LEU A 15 27.16 -5.63 0.86
C LEU A 15 27.48 -4.17 1.24
N GLU A 16 28.73 -3.74 1.10
CA GLU A 16 29.16 -2.36 1.40
C GLU A 16 28.39 -1.33 0.55
N ARG A 17 28.17 -1.62 -0.74
CA ARG A 17 27.33 -0.78 -1.60
C ARG A 17 25.89 -0.70 -1.10
N ARG A 18 25.28 -1.83 -0.72
CA ARG A 18 23.91 -1.85 -0.17
C ARG A 18 23.82 -1.06 1.13
N VAL A 19 24.79 -1.20 2.03
CA VAL A 19 24.84 -0.45 3.29
C VAL A 19 24.95 1.06 3.01
N THR A 20 25.85 1.47 2.12
CA THR A 20 26.02 2.88 1.75
C THR A 20 24.74 3.47 1.15
N THR A 21 24.05 2.71 0.29
CA THR A 21 22.75 3.12 -0.26
C THR A 21 21.69 3.28 0.84
N LEU A 22 21.61 2.33 1.78
CA LEU A 22 20.67 2.39 2.90
C LEU A 22 20.98 3.56 3.85
N GLU A 23 22.24 3.83 4.14
CA GLU A 23 22.63 4.98 4.97
C GLU A 23 22.31 6.31 4.31
N ARG A 24 22.51 6.41 2.99
CA ARG A 24 22.11 7.59 2.21
C ARG A 24 20.59 7.74 2.17
N ALA A 25 19.84 6.65 1.98
CA ALA A 25 18.38 6.65 2.02
C ALA A 25 17.86 7.07 3.40
N ARG A 26 18.46 6.58 4.49
CA ARG A 26 18.12 6.97 5.87
C ARG A 26 18.36 8.46 6.14
N ARG A 27 19.31 9.09 5.45
CA ARG A 27 19.60 10.53 5.56
C ARG A 27 18.72 11.39 4.66
N ALA A 28 18.08 10.79 3.64
CA ALA A 28 17.11 11.51 2.83
C ALA A 28 15.86 11.79 3.69
N PRO A 29 15.19 12.93 3.49
CA PRO A 29 13.89 13.17 4.11
C PRO A 29 12.94 12.04 3.74
N TYR A 30 12.18 11.58 4.73
CA TYR A 30 11.19 10.53 4.49
C TYR A 30 10.17 11.03 3.45
N PRO A 31 9.78 10.22 2.46
CA PRO A 31 8.84 10.65 1.43
C PRO A 31 7.55 11.22 2.02
N GLU A 32 7.09 12.33 1.43
CA GLU A 32 5.88 13.02 1.86
C GLU A 32 4.61 12.24 1.50
N TRP A 33 3.59 12.40 2.32
CA TRP A 33 2.24 11.92 2.05
C TRP A 33 1.62 12.67 0.87
N ARG A 34 0.80 11.97 0.09
CA ARG A 34 0.06 12.52 -1.05
C ARG A 34 -1.38 12.06 -0.96
N ASP A 35 -2.31 12.91 -1.41
CA ASP A 35 -3.72 12.59 -1.42
C ASP A 35 -3.99 11.38 -2.31
N LEU A 36 -4.74 10.41 -1.78
CA LEU A 36 -5.18 9.24 -2.50
C LEU A 36 -6.35 9.62 -3.41
N PRO A 37 -6.24 9.46 -4.75
CA PRO A 37 -7.35 9.75 -5.66
C PRO A 37 -8.52 8.80 -5.42
N LEU A 38 -9.56 9.31 -4.76
CA LEU A 38 -10.81 8.58 -4.49
C LEU A 38 -11.72 8.54 -5.71
N THR A 39 -12.58 7.53 -5.79
CA THR A 39 -13.62 7.45 -6.82
C THR A 39 -14.87 8.22 -6.39
N GLY A 40 -15.74 8.55 -7.37
CA GLY A 40 -16.97 9.33 -7.12
C GLY A 40 -17.98 8.66 -6.17
N ASP A 41 -17.84 7.36 -5.92
CA ASP A 41 -18.70 6.58 -5.02
C ASP A 41 -18.10 6.48 -3.59
N THR A 42 -17.17 7.37 -3.25
CA THR A 42 -16.53 7.45 -1.94
C THR A 42 -16.37 8.90 -1.50
N THR A 43 -16.15 9.10 -0.20
CA THR A 43 -16.03 10.43 0.41
C THR A 43 -14.82 10.49 1.35
N ILE A 44 -14.44 11.69 1.75
CA ILE A 44 -13.46 11.91 2.81
C ILE A 44 -14.23 11.85 4.14
N ALA A 45 -13.98 10.82 4.96
CA ALA A 45 -14.71 10.63 6.21
C ALA A 45 -14.26 11.59 7.32
N ASP A 46 -13.01 12.06 7.24
CA ASP A 46 -12.39 12.98 8.19
C ASP A 46 -11.53 13.99 7.40
N GLU A 47 -11.95 15.26 7.35
CA GLU A 47 -11.23 16.30 6.62
C GLU A 47 -9.88 16.66 7.26
N GLU A 48 -9.70 16.39 8.56
CA GLU A 48 -8.42 16.60 9.24
C GLU A 48 -7.40 15.50 8.91
N GLN A 49 -7.88 14.33 8.47
CA GLN A 49 -7.07 13.17 8.09
C GLN A 49 -7.57 12.53 6.79
N PRO A 50 -7.42 13.23 5.65
CA PRO A 50 -7.86 12.71 4.37
C PRO A 50 -7.10 11.43 4.00
N PRO A 51 -7.69 10.54 3.18
CA PRO A 51 -6.99 9.39 2.63
C PRO A 51 -5.73 9.80 1.88
N GLN A 52 -4.59 9.27 2.32
CA GLN A 52 -3.29 9.57 1.75
C GLN A 52 -2.46 8.31 1.55
N PHE A 53 -1.46 8.42 0.69
CA PHE A 53 -0.50 7.35 0.41
C PHE A 53 0.91 7.91 0.24
N ARG A 54 1.92 7.06 0.40
CA ARG A 54 3.31 7.32 0.03
C ARG A 54 4.05 6.03 -0.26
N ALA A 55 5.11 6.10 -1.05
CA ALA A 55 6.09 5.02 -1.11
C ALA A 55 7.18 5.30 -0.07
N ASN A 56 7.49 4.32 0.77
CA ASN A 56 8.62 4.43 1.68
C ASN A 56 9.94 4.03 1.01
N LEU A 57 11.04 4.13 1.76
CA LEU A 57 12.40 3.85 1.28
C LEU A 57 12.70 2.35 1.06
N TRP A 58 11.73 1.47 1.31
CA TRP A 58 11.85 0.01 1.24
C TRP A 58 10.81 -0.60 0.30
N ASP A 59 10.49 0.10 -0.80
CA ASP A 59 9.57 -0.38 -1.85
C ASP A 59 8.21 -0.85 -1.31
N THR A 60 7.71 -0.12 -0.30
CA THR A 60 6.40 -0.36 0.30
C THR A 60 5.55 0.88 0.13
N THR A 61 4.36 0.69 -0.45
CA THR A 61 3.33 1.72 -0.47
C THR A 61 2.56 1.65 0.84
N GLU A 62 2.57 2.75 1.59
CA GLU A 62 1.86 2.93 2.84
C GLU A 62 0.64 3.81 2.61
N PHE A 63 -0.41 3.57 3.38
CA PHE A 63 -1.63 4.37 3.39
C PHE A 63 -1.91 4.91 4.80
N CYS A 64 -2.70 6.00 4.86
CA CYS A 64 -3.28 6.52 6.10
C CYS A 64 -4.59 7.26 5.84
N GLY A 65 -5.31 7.59 6.90
CA GLY A 65 -6.58 8.31 6.83
C GLY A 65 -7.78 7.38 6.60
N ARG A 66 -8.96 7.98 6.35
CA ARG A 66 -10.23 7.24 6.26
C ARG A 66 -11.03 7.55 5.01
N ILE A 67 -11.46 6.48 4.34
CA ILE A 67 -12.40 6.58 3.21
C ILE A 67 -13.82 6.39 3.76
N GLY A 68 -14.69 7.34 3.47
CA GLY A 68 -16.12 7.24 3.73
C GLY A 68 -16.83 6.49 2.60
N LEU A 69 -17.74 5.58 2.98
CA LEU A 69 -18.50 4.75 2.06
C LEU A 69 -19.90 5.34 1.86
N THR A 70 -20.26 5.65 0.61
CA THR A 70 -21.58 6.23 0.32
C THR A 70 -22.69 5.21 0.61
N GLY A 71 -23.79 5.68 1.23
CA GLY A 71 -24.94 4.82 1.54
C GLY A 71 -24.72 3.85 2.70
N ASP A 72 -23.73 4.10 3.55
CA ASP A 72 -23.40 3.32 4.75
C ASP A 72 -23.21 1.82 4.49
N ARG A 73 -22.64 1.49 3.32
CA ARG A 73 -22.48 0.12 2.88
C ARG A 73 -21.15 -0.10 2.17
N ALA A 74 -20.45 -1.13 2.61
CA ALA A 74 -19.35 -1.76 1.90
C ALA A 74 -19.90 -2.79 0.91
N THR A 75 -19.62 -2.62 -0.39
CA THR A 75 -19.98 -3.59 -1.43
C THR A 75 -18.72 -4.25 -1.97
N ASP A 76 -18.77 -5.57 -2.15
CA ASP A 76 -17.67 -6.35 -2.71
C ASP A 76 -17.34 -5.89 -4.13
N GLU A 77 -16.05 -5.88 -4.46
CA GLU A 77 -15.47 -5.40 -5.73
C GLU A 77 -15.70 -3.90 -6.04
N GLN A 78 -16.28 -3.12 -5.11
CA GLN A 78 -16.48 -1.68 -5.28
C GLN A 78 -15.14 -0.98 -5.46
N LEU A 79 -14.98 -0.23 -6.55
CA LEU A 79 -13.78 0.58 -6.77
C LEU A 79 -13.80 1.82 -5.87
N VAL A 80 -12.82 1.94 -4.97
CA VAL A 80 -12.78 3.00 -3.96
C VAL A 80 -11.68 4.04 -4.20
N ALA A 81 -10.61 3.66 -4.89
CA ALA A 81 -9.52 4.57 -5.22
C ALA A 81 -8.74 4.13 -6.46
N LEU A 82 -7.97 5.07 -7.00
CA LEU A 82 -7.03 4.88 -8.10
C LEU A 82 -5.64 5.28 -7.64
N LEU A 83 -4.73 4.32 -7.60
CA LEU A 83 -3.34 4.58 -7.27
C LEU A 83 -2.60 5.14 -8.50
N PRO A 84 -1.84 6.25 -8.39
CA PRO A 84 -1.12 6.80 -9.52
C PRO A 84 -0.05 5.86 -10.10
N GLU A 85 0.24 6.02 -11.39
CA GLU A 85 1.31 5.28 -12.08
C GLU A 85 2.64 5.46 -11.34
N GLY A 86 3.41 4.37 -11.22
CA GLY A 86 4.66 4.32 -10.47
C GLY A 86 4.53 3.86 -9.01
N TYR A 87 3.31 3.71 -8.49
CA TYR A 87 3.04 3.14 -7.16
C TYR A 87 2.36 1.76 -7.22
N TRP A 88 2.08 1.29 -8.43
CA TRP A 88 1.39 0.02 -8.65
C TRP A 88 2.25 -1.16 -8.18
N PRO A 89 1.64 -2.17 -7.56
CA PRO A 89 2.35 -3.41 -7.28
C PRO A 89 2.58 -4.20 -8.57
N GLU A 90 3.68 -4.96 -8.66
CA GLU A 90 3.93 -5.84 -9.81
C GLU A 90 2.92 -7.01 -9.89
N ALA A 91 2.39 -7.45 -8.75
CA ALA A 91 1.39 -8.51 -8.65
C ALA A 91 0.22 -8.06 -7.75
N PRO A 92 -1.00 -8.63 -7.92
CA PRO A 92 -2.13 -8.28 -7.07
C PRO A 92 -1.81 -8.40 -5.58
N ARG A 93 -2.31 -7.44 -4.79
CA ARG A 93 -2.15 -7.39 -3.33
C ARG A 93 -3.51 -7.29 -2.67
N THR A 94 -3.67 -7.98 -1.55
CA THR A 94 -4.83 -7.84 -0.66
C THR A 94 -4.31 -7.35 0.68
N VAL A 95 -4.87 -6.24 1.19
CA VAL A 95 -4.49 -5.66 2.48
C VAL A 95 -5.71 -5.56 3.39
N ASP A 96 -5.55 -5.95 4.65
CA ASP A 96 -6.60 -5.79 5.65
C ASP A 96 -6.77 -4.32 6.01
N VAL A 97 -8.01 -3.89 6.23
CA VAL A 97 -8.33 -2.53 6.67
C VAL A 97 -9.25 -2.56 7.89
N ALA A 98 -9.08 -1.59 8.78
CA ALA A 98 -10.01 -1.38 9.88
C ALA A 98 -11.31 -0.75 9.34
N SER A 99 -12.44 -1.05 9.98
CA SER A 99 -13.75 -0.49 9.62
C SER A 99 -14.71 -0.48 10.80
N ASP A 100 -15.85 0.19 10.66
CA ASP A 100 -16.97 0.10 11.60
C ASP A 100 -17.92 -1.09 11.33
N ALA A 101 -17.56 -1.96 10.38
CA ALA A 101 -18.34 -3.15 10.07
C ALA A 101 -18.34 -4.12 11.28
N THR A 102 -19.52 -4.36 11.87
CA THR A 102 -19.61 -5.11 13.13
C THR A 102 -19.37 -6.62 12.99
N ARG A 103 -19.43 -7.18 11.78
CA ARG A 103 -19.53 -8.65 11.57
C ARG A 103 -18.64 -9.24 10.49
N ARG A 104 -17.95 -8.42 9.70
CA ARG A 104 -17.13 -8.90 8.59
C ARG A 104 -15.87 -8.04 8.48
N ALA A 105 -14.74 -8.70 8.34
CA ALA A 105 -13.50 -8.03 7.97
C ALA A 105 -13.63 -7.49 6.54
N LEU A 106 -13.06 -6.31 6.32
CA LEU A 106 -12.96 -5.68 5.02
C LEU A 106 -11.48 -5.65 4.62
N GLN A 107 -11.25 -5.79 3.32
CA GLN A 107 -9.92 -5.77 2.72
C GLN A 107 -9.92 -4.85 1.51
N LEU A 108 -8.74 -4.43 1.08
CA LEU A 108 -8.55 -3.78 -0.20
C LEU A 108 -7.74 -4.68 -1.13
N ASP A 109 -8.29 -4.95 -2.30
CA ASP A 109 -7.59 -5.57 -3.40
C ASP A 109 -6.99 -4.46 -4.28
N VAL A 110 -5.67 -4.45 -4.39
CA VAL A 110 -4.89 -3.54 -5.25
C VAL A 110 -4.36 -4.35 -6.42
N ASP A 111 -4.81 -4.01 -7.62
CA ASP A 111 -4.36 -4.70 -8.83
C ASP A 111 -3.08 -4.08 -9.43
N PRO A 112 -2.41 -4.78 -10.37
CA PRO A 112 -1.20 -4.27 -11.04
C PRO A 112 -1.41 -3.06 -11.94
N LYS A 113 -2.65 -2.54 -12.05
CA LYS A 113 -3.00 -1.32 -12.78
C LYS A 113 -3.39 -0.19 -11.83
N GLY A 114 -3.16 -0.38 -10.52
CA GLY A 114 -3.44 0.61 -9.49
C GLY A 114 -4.92 0.76 -9.12
N LEU A 115 -5.80 -0.15 -9.57
CA LEU A 115 -7.19 -0.11 -9.15
C LEU A 115 -7.31 -0.66 -7.73
N VAL A 116 -7.90 0.11 -6.83
CA VAL A 116 -8.10 -0.26 -5.44
C VAL A 116 -9.58 -0.57 -5.23
N ARG A 117 -9.89 -1.84 -4.98
CA ARG A 117 -11.25 -2.33 -4.78
C ARG A 117 -11.47 -2.79 -3.36
N LEU A 118 -12.66 -2.53 -2.84
CA LEU A 118 -13.10 -3.08 -1.57
C LEU A 118 -13.44 -4.55 -1.73
N ARG A 119 -13.00 -5.36 -0.79
CA ARG A 119 -13.33 -6.78 -0.69
C ARG A 119 -14.05 -7.04 0.62
N VAL A 120 -15.24 -7.62 0.51
CA VAL A 120 -16.04 -8.06 1.65
C VAL A 120 -15.81 -9.55 1.83
N GLN A 121 -15.36 -9.99 3.01
CA GLN A 121 -15.14 -11.41 3.26
C GLN A 121 -16.43 -12.22 3.03
N GLY A 122 -16.37 -13.22 2.14
CA GLY A 122 -17.52 -14.02 1.73
C GLY A 122 -18.44 -13.37 0.69
N GLY A 123 -18.03 -12.22 0.12
CA GLY A 123 -18.71 -11.49 -0.93
C GLY A 123 -19.97 -10.74 -0.49
N GLY A 124 -20.60 -10.06 -1.45
CA GLY A 124 -21.86 -9.34 -1.27
C GLY A 124 -21.68 -7.96 -0.67
N SER A 125 -22.43 -7.63 0.40
CA SER A 125 -22.32 -6.32 1.04
C SER A 125 -22.51 -6.40 2.56
N VAL A 126 -21.97 -5.42 3.28
CA VAL A 126 -22.13 -5.27 4.73
C VAL A 126 -22.29 -3.80 5.09
N ARG A 127 -23.01 -3.52 6.18
CA ARG A 127 -23.13 -2.16 6.71
C ARG A 127 -21.77 -1.68 7.21
N ALA A 128 -21.30 -0.56 6.68
CA ALA A 128 -20.06 0.10 7.05
C ALA A 128 -20.11 1.53 6.51
N SER A 129 -19.84 2.53 7.35
CA SER A 129 -19.81 3.93 6.92
C SER A 129 -18.40 4.40 6.55
N TRP A 130 -17.35 3.70 7.00
CA TRP A 130 -15.97 4.04 6.68
C TRP A 130 -15.02 2.84 6.73
N ILE A 131 -13.87 3.00 6.07
CA ILE A 131 -12.68 2.17 6.25
C ILE A 131 -11.49 3.06 6.64
N SER A 132 -10.65 2.58 7.56
CA SER A 132 -9.39 3.21 7.93
C SER A 132 -8.26 2.50 7.20
N LEU A 133 -7.41 3.31 6.57
CA LEU A 133 -6.22 2.87 5.86
C LEU A 133 -5.00 2.87 6.77
N ASP A 134 -5.15 3.23 8.05
CA ASP A 134 -4.04 3.35 8.97
C ASP A 134 -3.37 1.99 9.15
N SER A 135 -2.06 1.93 8.92
CA SER A 135 -1.25 0.70 8.91
C SER A 135 -1.46 -0.21 7.70
N ALA A 136 -2.36 0.12 6.77
CA ALA A 136 -2.47 -0.61 5.52
C ALA A 136 -1.23 -0.29 4.66
N SER A 137 -0.57 -1.33 4.18
CA SER A 137 0.59 -1.20 3.31
C SER A 137 0.80 -2.47 2.49
N PHE A 138 1.47 -2.32 1.35
CA PHE A 138 1.91 -3.46 0.56
C PHE A 138 3.29 -3.20 -0.05
N ARG A 139 4.04 -4.28 -0.27
CA ARG A 139 5.28 -4.22 -1.05
C ARG A 139 4.96 -4.11 -2.54
N THR A 140 5.55 -3.12 -3.19
CA THR A 140 5.43 -2.95 -4.65
C THR A 140 6.17 -4.07 -5.40
N ASP A 141 7.09 -4.76 -4.71
CA ASP A 141 7.98 -5.81 -5.20
C ASP A 141 8.61 -5.47 -6.55
N ARG A 142 9.68 -4.68 -6.51
CA ARG A 142 10.77 -4.80 -7.49
C ARG A 142 11.73 -5.84 -6.93
N ASP A 143 11.69 -7.06 -7.43
CA ASP A 143 12.75 -8.02 -7.09
C ASP A 143 14.01 -7.61 -7.88
N ASP A 144 14.97 -6.98 -7.21
CA ASP A 144 16.30 -6.69 -7.75
C ASP A 144 17.02 -8.03 -8.04
N THR A 145 16.73 -8.64 -9.19
CA THR A 145 17.51 -9.75 -9.75
C THR A 145 18.81 -9.23 -10.36
#